data_AF-A0A3R9U598-F1
#
_entry.id   AF-A0A3R9U598-F1
#
_cell.length_a   1.000
_cell.length_b   1.000
_cell.length_c   1.000
_cell.angle_alpha   90.00
_cell.angle_beta   90.00
_cell.angle_gamma   90.00
#
_symmetry.space_group_name_H-M   'P 1'
#
loop_
_entity.id
_entity.type
_entity.pdbx_description
1 polymer ?
#
loop_
_entity_poly.entity_id
_entity_poly.type
_entity_poly.pdbx_seq_one_letter_code
_entity_poly.pdbx_strand_id
1 'polypeptide(L)'
;MISGHPSKHPLYIPYAGYTLLELPLLNKGSAFTQEERSNFNLHGLLPHIIETIEEQSQRSYQQYCAFNDDINKHIYLRNIQDTNETLFYHLIENHLEEMMPIIYTPTVGEACQRFSDIYRRHRGVFISYPDRDVIDDILQNVNKNNVKVIVITDGERILGLGDQGIGGMGIPIG
;
A
#
# COMPACT_ATOMS: atom_id res chain seq x y z
N MET A 1 35.23 -5.87 0.70
CA MET A 1 34.46 -6.96 0.06
C MET A 1 33.54 -7.56 1.09
N ILE A 2 32.27 -7.15 1.13
CA ILE A 2 31.20 -7.89 1.80
C ILE A 2 30.25 -8.28 0.69
N SER A 3 30.51 -9.46 0.16
CA SER A 3 29.78 -10.14 -0.90
C SER A 3 28.55 -10.84 -0.33
N GLY A 4 27.40 -10.65 -0.97
CA GLY A 4 26.24 -11.51 -0.79
C GLY A 4 24.95 -10.75 -1.05
N HIS A 5 24.54 -10.60 -2.31
CA HIS A 5 23.13 -10.40 -2.58
C HIS A 5 22.38 -11.59 -1.96
N PRO A 6 21.35 -11.38 -1.13
CA PRO A 6 20.61 -12.48 -0.55
C PRO A 6 20.11 -13.39 -1.69
N SER A 7 20.38 -14.68 -1.55
CA SER A 7 19.89 -15.71 -2.46
C SER A 7 18.40 -15.49 -2.71
N LYS A 8 18.04 -15.16 -3.96
CA LYS A 8 16.65 -15.00 -4.38
C LYS A 8 15.99 -16.38 -4.41
N HIS A 9 15.53 -16.84 -3.26
CA HIS A 9 14.70 -18.04 -3.19
C HIS A 9 13.32 -17.71 -3.77
N PRO A 10 12.82 -18.49 -4.74
CA PRO A 10 11.47 -18.29 -5.25
C PRO A 10 10.46 -18.52 -4.13
N LEU A 11 9.47 -17.62 -4.04
CA LEU A 11 8.34 -17.76 -3.13
C LEU A 11 7.26 -18.61 -3.81
N TYR A 12 6.90 -19.73 -3.20
CA TYR A 12 5.75 -20.50 -3.64
C TYR A 12 4.47 -19.87 -3.10
N ILE A 13 3.52 -19.61 -3.99
CA ILE A 13 2.22 -19.02 -3.64
C ILE A 13 1.08 -19.83 -4.27
N PRO A 14 -0.06 -19.98 -3.57
CA PRO A 14 -1.22 -20.70 -4.10
C PRO A 14 -2.13 -19.82 -4.98
N TYR A 15 -1.74 -18.57 -5.25
CA TYR A 15 -2.57 -17.58 -5.94
C TYR A 15 -2.21 -17.48 -7.43
N ALA A 16 -3.24 -17.36 -8.28
CA ALA A 16 -3.13 -17.21 -9.72
C ALA A 16 -4.33 -16.41 -10.26
N GLY A 17 -4.26 -16.00 -11.54
CA GLY A 17 -5.33 -15.30 -12.23
C GLY A 17 -5.70 -13.98 -11.56
N TYR A 18 -6.99 -13.68 -11.55
CA TYR A 18 -7.52 -12.45 -10.97
C TYR A 18 -7.16 -12.27 -9.48
N THR A 19 -7.21 -13.35 -8.69
CA THR A 19 -6.89 -13.30 -7.24
C THR A 19 -5.46 -12.83 -6.99
N LEU A 20 -4.51 -13.21 -7.84
CA LEU A 20 -3.12 -12.73 -7.71
C LEU A 20 -3.00 -11.22 -7.94
N LEU A 21 -3.78 -10.68 -8.89
CA LEU A 21 -3.76 -9.25 -9.23
C LEU A 21 -4.40 -8.37 -8.14
N GLU A 22 -5.29 -8.92 -7.31
CA GLU A 22 -5.89 -8.21 -6.19
C GLU A 22 -5.03 -8.21 -4.91
N LEU A 23 -3.90 -8.94 -4.89
CA LEU A 23 -3.01 -9.02 -3.74
C LEU A 23 -1.84 -8.03 -3.90
N PRO A 24 -1.84 -6.86 -3.24
CA PRO A 24 -0.91 -5.77 -3.56
C PRO A 24 0.57 -6.12 -3.32
N LEU A 25 0.84 -7.02 -2.37
CA LEU A 25 2.19 -7.53 -2.09
C LEU A 25 2.74 -8.47 -3.16
N LEU A 26 1.88 -9.09 -3.97
CA LEU A 26 2.27 -10.08 -4.98
C LEU A 26 2.05 -9.57 -6.41
N ASN A 27 1.15 -8.59 -6.58
CA ASN A 27 0.84 -8.01 -7.86
C ASN A 27 2.03 -7.19 -8.40
N LYS A 28 2.51 -7.56 -9.59
CA LYS A 28 3.56 -6.84 -10.33
C LYS A 28 2.99 -5.98 -11.46
N GLY A 29 1.68 -5.97 -11.66
CA GLY A 29 1.04 -5.32 -12.81
C GLY A 29 1.61 -5.82 -14.14
N SER A 30 1.94 -4.91 -15.04
CA SER A 30 2.56 -5.21 -16.34
C SER A 30 3.96 -5.87 -16.24
N ALA A 31 4.62 -5.83 -15.08
CA ALA A 31 5.96 -6.38 -14.90
C ALA A 31 6.03 -7.89 -14.69
N PHE A 32 4.88 -8.59 -14.68
CA PHE A 32 4.92 -10.06 -14.78
C PHE A 32 5.55 -10.51 -16.09
N THR A 33 6.56 -11.36 -16.00
CA THR A 33 7.26 -11.90 -17.19
C THR A 33 6.35 -12.83 -18.00
N GLN A 34 6.73 -13.16 -19.23
CA GLN A 34 5.96 -14.08 -20.06
C GLN A 34 5.80 -15.47 -19.41
N GLU A 35 6.84 -15.94 -18.72
CA GLU A 35 6.81 -17.20 -17.98
C GLU A 35 5.85 -17.11 -16.79
N GLU A 36 5.94 -16.05 -15.98
CA GLU A 36 5.05 -15.82 -14.85
C GLU A 36 3.59 -15.71 -15.30
N ARG A 37 3.31 -15.02 -16.41
CA ARG A 37 1.96 -14.91 -16.96
C ARG A 37 1.39 -16.26 -17.37
N SER A 38 2.23 -17.17 -17.87
CA SER A 38 1.83 -18.54 -18.21
C SER A 38 1.59 -19.37 -16.96
N ASN A 39 2.52 -19.32 -16.00
CA ASN A 39 2.46 -20.10 -14.76
C ASN A 39 1.32 -19.66 -13.83
N PHE A 40 0.98 -18.36 -13.83
CA PHE A 40 -0.08 -17.79 -13.00
C PHE A 40 -1.38 -17.51 -13.76
N ASN A 41 -1.58 -18.02 -14.97
CA ASN A 41 -2.82 -17.85 -15.75
C ASN A 41 -3.25 -16.37 -15.93
N LEU A 42 -2.30 -15.50 -16.30
CA LEU A 42 -2.52 -14.05 -16.46
C LEU A 42 -2.72 -13.62 -17.92
N HIS A 43 -2.61 -14.54 -18.88
CA HIS A 43 -2.83 -14.23 -20.29
C HIS A 43 -4.23 -13.65 -20.51
N GLY A 44 -4.30 -12.50 -21.18
CA GLY A 44 -5.55 -11.76 -21.41
C GLY A 44 -6.00 -10.85 -20.27
N LEU A 45 -5.37 -10.92 -19.08
CA LEU A 45 -5.68 -10.05 -17.94
C LEU A 45 -4.82 -8.78 -17.88
N LEU A 46 -3.68 -8.78 -18.59
CA LEU A 46 -2.71 -7.69 -18.59
C LEU A 46 -2.37 -7.28 -20.03
N PRO A 47 -1.98 -6.02 -20.28
CA PRO A 47 -1.47 -5.59 -21.59
C PRO A 47 -0.31 -6.48 -22.06
N HIS A 48 -0.18 -6.69 -23.37
CA HIS A 48 0.87 -7.56 -23.92
C HIS A 48 2.30 -7.09 -23.58
N ILE A 49 2.49 -5.76 -23.51
CA ILE A 49 3.77 -5.15 -23.15
C ILE A 49 4.13 -5.55 -21.71
N ILE A 50 5.38 -5.99 -21.54
CA ILE A 50 5.98 -6.24 -20.23
C ILE A 50 6.82 -5.01 -19.91
N GLU A 51 6.49 -4.32 -18.81
CA GLU A 51 7.24 -3.15 -18.34
C GLU A 51 8.28 -3.59 -17.28
N THR A 52 9.41 -2.91 -17.18
CA THR A 52 10.29 -3.03 -16.01
C THR A 52 9.73 -2.24 -14.82
N ILE A 53 10.26 -2.48 -13.60
CA ILE A 53 9.84 -1.70 -12.43
C ILE A 53 10.20 -0.21 -12.60
N GLU A 54 11.30 0.10 -13.28
CA GLU A 54 11.72 1.46 -13.60
C GLU A 54 10.76 2.15 -14.57
N GLU A 55 10.28 1.45 -15.60
CA GLU A 55 9.29 1.98 -16.54
C GLU A 55 7.93 2.25 -15.84
N GLN A 56 7.49 1.31 -15.00
CA GLN A 56 6.30 1.49 -14.16
C GLN A 56 6.46 2.68 -13.20
N SER A 57 7.63 2.80 -12.57
CA SER A 57 7.97 3.88 -11.65
C SER A 57 7.95 5.23 -12.36
N GLN A 58 8.58 5.33 -13.53
CA GLN A 58 8.61 6.55 -14.33
C GLN A 58 7.21 7.00 -14.75
N ARG A 59 6.37 6.07 -15.22
CA ARG A 59 4.96 6.35 -15.54
C ARG A 59 4.19 6.81 -14.31
N SER A 60 4.43 6.17 -13.17
CA SER A 60 3.75 6.51 -11.92
C SER A 60 4.16 7.89 -11.41
N TYR A 61 5.45 8.24 -11.52
CA TYR A 61 5.99 9.55 -11.18
C TYR A 61 5.40 10.65 -12.06
N GLN A 62 5.31 10.44 -13.38
CA GLN A 62 4.67 11.41 -14.28
C GLN A 62 3.22 11.71 -13.92
N GLN A 63 2.45 10.67 -13.54
CA GLN A 63 1.07 10.84 -13.08
C GLN A 63 1.01 11.58 -11.74
N TYR A 64 1.93 11.28 -10.82
CA TYR A 64 2.07 12.01 -9.56
C TYR A 64 2.35 13.51 -9.80
N CYS A 65 3.29 13.86 -10.69
CA CYS A 65 3.61 15.25 -11.02
C CYS A 65 2.47 15.99 -11.73
N ALA A 66 1.52 15.28 -12.34
CA ALA A 66 0.37 15.88 -13.01
C ALA A 66 -0.70 16.39 -12.03
N PHE A 67 -0.67 15.96 -10.77
CA PHE A 67 -1.54 16.49 -9.72
C PHE A 67 -0.98 17.78 -9.14
N ASN A 68 -1.84 18.80 -9.01
CA ASN A 68 -1.46 20.08 -8.41
C ASN A 68 -1.59 20.06 -6.89
N ASP A 69 -2.64 19.42 -6.36
CA ASP A 69 -2.92 19.41 -4.92
C ASP A 69 -2.27 18.23 -4.21
N ASP A 70 -1.67 18.47 -3.06
CA ASP A 70 -0.96 17.45 -2.28
C ASP A 70 -1.89 16.33 -1.80
N ILE A 71 -3.15 16.65 -1.47
CA ILE A 71 -4.15 15.62 -1.13
C ILE A 71 -4.43 14.66 -2.30
N ASN A 72 -4.44 15.15 -3.53
CA ASN A 72 -4.64 14.31 -4.72
C ASN A 72 -3.42 13.43 -4.97
N LYS A 73 -2.21 13.96 -4.76
CA LYS A 73 -0.97 13.18 -4.76
C LYS A 73 -0.97 12.10 -3.68
N HIS A 74 -1.41 12.42 -2.46
CA HIS A 74 -1.54 11.45 -1.36
C HIS A 74 -2.48 10.31 -1.75
N ILE A 75 -3.68 10.66 -2.21
CA ILE A 75 -4.68 9.71 -2.66
C ILE A 75 -4.13 8.80 -3.78
N TYR A 76 -3.37 9.36 -4.71
CA TYR A 76 -2.75 8.63 -5.80
C TYR A 76 -1.67 7.66 -5.30
N LEU A 77 -0.75 8.10 -4.44
CA LEU A 77 0.28 7.25 -3.85
C LEU A 77 -0.34 6.11 -3.01
N ARG A 78 -1.40 6.38 -2.25
CA ARG A 78 -2.14 5.33 -1.52
C ARG A 78 -2.79 4.32 -2.44
N ASN A 79 -3.31 4.75 -3.60
CA ASN A 79 -3.84 3.82 -4.59
C ASN A 79 -2.76 2.87 -5.15
N ILE A 80 -1.53 3.37 -5.36
CA ILE A 80 -0.41 2.50 -5.73
C ILE A 80 -0.13 1.52 -4.59
N GLN A 81 -0.05 1.98 -3.35
CA GLN A 81 0.16 1.11 -2.18
C GLN A 81 -0.90 0.00 -2.08
N ASP A 82 -2.16 0.30 -2.38
CA ASP A 82 -3.26 -0.66 -2.29
C ASP A 82 -3.43 -1.56 -3.52
N THR A 83 -2.58 -1.42 -4.54
CA THR A 83 -2.64 -2.22 -5.78
C THR A 83 -1.32 -2.92 -6.10
N ASN A 84 -0.18 -2.30 -5.78
CA ASN A 84 1.17 -2.83 -5.97
C ASN A 84 2.12 -2.21 -4.93
N GLU A 85 2.30 -2.88 -3.79
CA GLU A 85 3.13 -2.39 -2.68
C GLU A 85 4.60 -2.31 -3.06
N THR A 86 5.08 -3.21 -3.93
CA THR A 86 6.49 -3.20 -4.36
C THR A 86 6.78 -1.95 -5.20
N LEU A 87 5.88 -1.60 -6.13
CA LEU A 87 6.01 -0.38 -6.92
C LEU A 87 5.89 0.87 -6.04
N PHE A 88 4.98 0.88 -5.06
CA PHE A 88 4.85 1.98 -4.11
C PHE A 88 6.17 2.26 -3.39
N TYR A 89 6.75 1.25 -2.73
CA TYR A 89 8.01 1.46 -1.99
C TYR A 89 9.16 1.79 -2.92
N HIS A 90 9.25 1.16 -4.10
CA HIS A 90 10.27 1.50 -5.09
C HIS A 90 10.16 2.97 -5.54
N LEU A 91 8.95 3.48 -5.79
CA LEU A 91 8.75 4.88 -6.17
C LEU A 91 9.15 5.84 -5.04
N ILE A 92 8.70 5.56 -3.81
CA ILE A 92 9.02 6.38 -2.63
C ILE A 92 10.53 6.41 -2.38
N GLU A 93 11.23 5.28 -2.45
CA GLU A 93 12.68 5.22 -2.21
C GLU A 93 13.47 6.09 -3.21
N ASN A 94 13.02 6.18 -4.46
CA ASN A 94 13.68 7.00 -5.49
C ASN A 94 13.33 8.50 -5.41
N HIS A 95 12.23 8.86 -4.72
CA HIS A 95 11.73 10.24 -4.62
C HIS A 95 11.40 10.64 -3.17
N LEU A 96 12.17 10.11 -2.21
CA LEU A 96 11.81 10.15 -0.79
C LEU A 96 11.61 11.57 -0.27
N GLU A 97 12.54 12.48 -0.55
CA GLU A 97 12.48 13.86 -0.05
C GLU A 97 11.22 14.59 -0.54
N GLU A 98 10.81 14.35 -1.78
CA GLU A 98 9.63 14.95 -2.39
C GLU A 98 8.33 14.32 -1.89
N MET A 99 8.30 12.99 -1.72
CA MET A 99 7.06 12.25 -1.42
C MET A 99 6.81 12.06 0.08
N MET A 100 7.84 12.17 0.92
CA MET A 100 7.70 12.10 2.39
C MET A 100 6.66 13.07 2.95
N PRO A 101 6.64 14.38 2.60
CA PRO A 101 5.61 15.29 3.10
C PRO A 101 4.20 15.00 2.56
N ILE A 102 4.07 14.18 1.51
CA ILE A 102 2.80 13.77 0.92
C ILE A 102 2.24 12.54 1.62
N ILE A 103 3.06 11.52 1.89
CA ILE A 103 2.60 10.28 2.55
C ILE A 103 2.53 10.41 4.08
N TYR A 104 3.23 11.40 4.64
CA TYR A 104 3.25 11.73 6.06
C TYR A 104 2.90 13.21 6.29
N THR A 105 3.43 13.84 7.33
CA THR A 105 3.14 15.23 7.66
C THR A 105 3.73 16.22 6.65
N PRO A 106 2.99 17.28 6.26
CA PRO A 106 1.70 17.71 6.83
C PRO A 106 0.47 17.07 6.16
N THR A 107 0.59 16.52 4.96
CA THR A 107 -0.55 16.10 4.12
C THR A 107 -1.39 14.99 4.74
N VAL A 108 -0.77 14.07 5.49
CA VAL A 108 -1.51 13.02 6.22
C VAL A 108 -2.50 13.61 7.23
N GLY A 109 -2.25 14.81 7.75
CA GLY A 109 -3.18 15.51 8.62
C GLY A 109 -4.48 15.88 7.90
N GLU A 110 -4.39 16.47 6.71
CA GLU A 110 -5.56 16.74 5.86
C GLU A 110 -6.26 15.43 5.48
N ALA A 111 -5.49 14.39 5.14
CA ALA A 111 -6.03 13.08 4.83
C ALA A 111 -6.80 12.46 6.00
N CYS A 112 -6.36 12.66 7.25
CA CYS A 112 -7.08 12.23 8.44
C CYS A 112 -8.42 12.99 8.60
N GLN A 113 -8.42 14.31 8.39
CA GLN A 113 -9.65 15.12 8.45
C GLN A 113 -10.67 14.73 7.38
N ARG A 114 -10.18 14.31 6.21
CA ARG A 114 -11.00 13.92 5.05
C ARG A 114 -11.16 12.41 4.92
N PHE A 115 -10.78 11.64 5.94
CA PHE A 115 -10.63 10.18 5.84
C PHE A 115 -11.88 9.49 5.31
N SER A 116 -13.06 9.84 5.84
CA SER A 116 -14.34 9.29 5.39
C SER A 116 -14.63 9.56 3.91
N ASP A 117 -14.26 10.74 3.41
CA ASP A 117 -14.51 11.15 2.02
C ASP A 117 -13.57 10.46 1.03
N ILE A 118 -12.33 10.20 1.47
CA ILE A 118 -11.28 9.62 0.62
C ILE A 118 -11.09 8.11 0.84
N TYR A 119 -11.89 7.50 1.73
CA TYR A 119 -11.84 6.07 2.03
C TYR A 119 -12.13 5.23 0.78
N ARG A 120 -11.28 4.24 0.50
CA ARG A 120 -11.33 3.46 -0.76
C ARG A 120 -11.11 1.98 -0.59
N ARG A 121 -10.05 1.59 0.11
CA ARG A 121 -9.70 0.19 0.38
C ARG A 121 -9.42 0.02 1.86
N HIS A 122 -9.71 -1.18 2.35
CA HIS A 122 -9.44 -1.51 3.75
C HIS A 122 -7.93 -1.65 3.96
N ARG A 123 -7.39 -0.94 4.95
CA ARG A 123 -6.01 -1.07 5.40
C ARG A 123 -5.96 -0.87 6.92
N GLY A 124 -5.16 -1.69 7.59
CA GLY A 124 -5.15 -1.77 9.05
C GLY A 124 -6.29 -2.63 9.61
N VAL A 125 -6.44 -2.58 10.93
CA VAL A 125 -7.46 -3.31 11.69
C VAL A 125 -8.21 -2.30 12.53
N PHE A 126 -9.54 -2.35 12.49
CA PHE A 126 -10.41 -1.49 13.29
C PHE A 126 -10.99 -2.32 14.43
N ILE A 127 -10.84 -1.83 15.67
CA ILE A 127 -11.41 -2.46 16.86
C ILE A 127 -12.22 -1.40 17.58
N SER A 128 -13.54 -1.61 17.67
CA SER A 128 -14.43 -0.68 18.36
C SER A 128 -14.77 -1.20 19.76
N TYR A 129 -15.06 -0.31 20.71
CA TYR A 129 -15.45 -0.69 22.07
C TYR A 129 -16.62 -1.70 22.16
N PRO A 130 -17.66 -1.63 21.28
CA PRO A 130 -18.70 -2.65 21.24
C PRO A 130 -18.19 -4.07 20.97
N ASP A 131 -17.07 -4.21 20.27
CA ASP A 131 -16.48 -5.50 19.86
C ASP A 131 -15.45 -6.04 20.86
N ARG A 132 -15.34 -5.45 22.06
CA ARG A 132 -14.31 -5.78 23.06
C ARG A 132 -14.29 -7.26 23.48
N ASP A 133 -15.43 -7.95 23.37
CA ASP A 133 -15.57 -9.35 23.76
C ASP A 133 -15.15 -10.33 22.63
N VAL A 134 -14.87 -9.82 21.42
CA VAL A 134 -14.46 -10.61 20.22
C VAL A 134 -13.13 -10.13 19.62
N ILE A 135 -12.30 -9.44 20.40
CA ILE A 135 -11.00 -8.92 19.93
C ILE A 135 -10.10 -10.05 19.39
N ASP A 136 -10.07 -11.19 20.06
CA ASP A 136 -9.25 -12.34 19.64
C ASP A 136 -9.67 -12.83 18.25
N ASP A 137 -10.98 -12.88 17.97
CA ASP A 137 -11.51 -13.26 16.65
C ASP A 137 -11.17 -12.21 15.58
N ILE A 138 -11.25 -10.91 15.93
CA ILE A 138 -10.86 -9.82 15.03
C ILE A 138 -9.37 -9.95 14.64
N LEU A 139 -8.50 -10.22 15.60
CA LEU A 139 -7.06 -10.39 15.34
C LEU A 139 -6.76 -11.66 14.54
N GLN A 140 -7.54 -12.74 14.74
CA GLN A 140 -7.42 -13.96 13.93
C GLN A 140 -7.79 -13.75 12.46
N ASN A 141 -8.61 -12.75 12.11
CA ASN A 141 -8.94 -12.42 10.72
C ASN A 141 -7.77 -11.78 9.95
N VAL A 142 -6.70 -11.36 10.63
CA VAL A 142 -5.52 -10.79 9.99
C VAL A 142 -4.72 -11.91 9.32
N ASN A 143 -4.75 -11.96 7.99
CA ASN A 143 -4.07 -12.97 7.15
C ASN A 143 -2.52 -12.87 7.14
N LYS A 144 -1.89 -12.42 8.23
CA LYS A 144 -0.44 -12.25 8.40
C LYS A 144 0.03 -12.93 9.68
N ASN A 145 0.46 -14.18 9.54
CA ASN A 145 1.11 -14.92 10.61
C ASN A 145 2.52 -14.34 10.77
N ASN A 146 2.89 -13.89 11.99
CA ASN A 146 4.19 -13.26 12.33
C ASN A 146 4.28 -11.72 12.26
N VAL A 147 3.26 -11.02 12.76
CA VAL A 147 3.34 -9.56 12.98
C VAL A 147 4.45 -9.23 13.98
N LYS A 148 5.33 -8.27 13.62
CA LYS A 148 6.47 -7.83 14.46
C LYS A 148 6.30 -6.44 15.05
N VAL A 149 5.52 -5.59 14.39
CA VAL A 149 5.31 -4.19 14.78
C VAL A 149 3.83 -3.89 14.65
N ILE A 150 3.28 -3.24 15.66
CA ILE A 150 1.91 -2.70 15.68
C ILE A 150 2.03 -1.22 16.00
N VAL A 151 1.44 -0.38 15.17
CA VAL A 151 1.21 1.04 15.44
C VAL A 151 -0.28 1.21 15.65
N ILE A 152 -0.67 1.75 16.81
CA ILE A 152 -2.08 1.87 17.22
C ILE A 152 -2.37 3.30 17.67
N THR A 153 -3.58 3.76 17.38
CA THR A 153 -4.12 5.04 17.81
C THR A 153 -5.62 4.89 18.10
N ASP A 154 -6.12 5.66 19.06
CA ASP A 154 -7.55 5.86 19.30
C ASP A 154 -8.11 7.06 18.53
N GLY A 155 -7.25 7.86 17.89
CA GLY A 155 -7.63 9.04 17.12
C GLY A 155 -7.87 10.31 17.92
N GLU A 156 -7.75 10.30 19.25
CA GLU A 156 -8.16 11.41 20.12
C GLU A 156 -7.27 12.66 19.96
N ARG A 157 -5.99 12.46 19.60
CA ARG A 157 -5.04 13.57 19.42
C ARG A 157 -4.16 13.36 18.20
N ILE A 158 -4.72 13.61 17.03
CA ILE A 158 -3.97 13.58 15.78
C ILE A 158 -3.16 14.87 15.62
N LEU A 159 -1.86 14.80 15.94
CA LEU A 159 -0.91 15.90 15.78
C LEU A 159 -1.43 17.20 16.44
N GLY A 160 -1.63 18.25 15.66
CA GLY A 160 -2.24 19.53 16.08
C GLY A 160 -3.72 19.68 15.69
N LEU A 161 -4.37 18.63 15.19
CA LEU A 161 -5.73 18.64 14.65
C LEU A 161 -6.80 18.25 15.69
N GLY A 162 -6.37 17.75 16.85
CA GLY A 162 -7.26 17.28 17.90
C GLY A 162 -7.86 15.91 17.57
N ASP A 163 -9.10 15.69 18.00
CA ASP A 163 -9.81 14.43 17.85
C ASP A 163 -10.30 14.24 16.42
N GLN A 164 -9.89 13.14 15.78
CA GLN A 164 -10.32 12.74 14.45
C GLN A 164 -11.01 11.37 14.45
N GLY A 165 -11.18 10.72 15.61
CA GLY A 165 -11.73 9.38 15.76
C GLY A 165 -11.16 8.39 14.73
N ILE A 166 -12.04 7.78 13.93
CA ILE A 166 -11.66 6.81 12.87
C ILE A 166 -10.72 7.42 11.82
N GLY A 167 -10.78 8.73 11.58
CA GLY A 167 -9.89 9.43 10.67
C GLY A 167 -8.41 9.36 11.08
N GLY A 168 -8.15 9.12 12.37
CA GLY A 168 -6.82 8.86 12.91
C GLY A 168 -6.12 7.65 12.32
N MET A 169 -6.83 6.72 11.67
CA MET A 169 -6.25 5.56 10.99
C MET A 169 -5.22 5.94 9.91
N GLY A 170 -5.27 7.15 9.36
CA GLY A 170 -4.25 7.64 8.43
C GLY A 170 -2.83 7.68 9.04
N ILE A 171 -2.70 7.85 10.36
CA ILE A 171 -1.41 7.94 11.06
C ILE A 171 -0.68 6.59 11.15
N PRO A 172 -1.26 5.48 11.65
CA PRO A 172 -0.58 4.19 11.65
C PRO A 172 -0.34 3.60 10.25
N ILE A 173 -1.05 4.10 9.23
CA ILE A 173 -0.88 3.70 7.83
C ILE A 173 0.28 4.44 7.14
N GLY A 174 0.57 5.68 7.54
CA GLY A 174 1.68 6.49 7.03
C GLY A 174 2.97 6.24 7.76
#